data_AF-A0A0C2D1Y6-F1
#
_entry.id   AF-A0A0C2D1Y6-F1
#
_cell.length_a   1.000
_cell.length_b   1.000
_cell.length_c   1.000
_cell.angle_alpha   90.00
_cell.angle_beta   90.00
_cell.angle_gamma   90.00
#
_symmetry.space_group_name_H-M   'P 1'
#
loop_
_entity.id
_entity.type
_entity.pdbx_description
1 polymer ?
#
loop_
_entity_poly.entity_id
_entity_poly.type
_entity_poly.pdbx_seq_one_letter_code
_entity_poly.pdbx_strand_id
1 'polypeptide(L)'
;MSSGPSGHQKFHVCEIFSRQRSSFQVLYVQELTRLDHLIQRVFAGFKRWDAVHMLHIAQHEYVYENSLAFFPFYPMTIRILSMAWATPFVHFGILHVSSALLISAVAINLGCFIAAAAVLYCIVRKVSHSVKQAVIAGLLFSANPASIFFSAAYTESLYCLLTFTGIWLLLEDNHPFFMRYLGSLLCFSLAYATRSNGLINLGYVGFFCLTEFVLCTDPENPSQRRVIFKRPVPVIISRTAVFISRMVLAVLSVSLPIFVHGRRQQIAFCSQSSASSVPAALQRFAAEHKLVTVGRTDVIDWCNVTSSVFPPFYASVQSKYWHVSLFGYWQLRKIPCFLMAAPAFYVVGFGARQTWHRALSK
;
A
#
# COMPACT_ATOMS: atom_id res chain seq x y z
N MET A 1 -13.39 9.17 37.00
CA MET A 1 -12.40 9.83 36.12
C MET A 1 -11.24 8.86 35.86
N SER A 2 -11.40 7.93 34.94
CA SER A 2 -10.35 6.98 34.55
C SER A 2 -9.70 7.45 33.25
N SER A 3 -8.56 8.11 33.38
CA SER A 3 -7.66 8.43 32.27
C SER A 3 -7.18 7.13 31.61
N GLY A 4 -7.85 6.69 30.55
CA GLY A 4 -7.45 5.54 29.74
C GLY A 4 -6.15 5.81 28.98
N PRO A 5 -5.31 4.78 28.74
CA PRO A 5 -3.99 4.89 28.10
C PRO A 5 -4.17 5.11 26.59
N SER A 6 -4.63 6.30 26.22
CA SER A 6 -5.24 6.62 24.92
C SER A 6 -4.24 7.02 23.82
N GLY A 7 -2.97 7.17 24.16
CA GLY A 7 -1.87 7.42 23.22
C GLY A 7 -0.61 6.60 23.52
N HIS A 8 -0.50 5.99 24.70
CA HIS A 8 0.75 5.40 25.12
C HIS A 8 1.14 4.13 24.39
N GLN A 9 0.23 3.30 23.87
CA GLN A 9 0.58 1.98 23.32
C GLN A 9 1.10 2.06 21.86
N LYS A 10 0.49 2.94 21.06
CA LYS A 10 0.89 3.23 19.66
C LYS A 10 2.21 4.01 19.60
N PHE A 11 2.33 5.02 20.47
CA PHE A 11 3.59 5.72 20.69
C PHE A 11 4.60 4.82 21.41
N HIS A 12 4.23 3.91 22.32
CA HIS A 12 5.20 2.96 22.92
C HIS A 12 5.78 2.04 21.87
N VAL A 13 5.00 1.41 20.98
CA VAL A 13 5.57 0.49 19.99
C VAL A 13 6.46 1.25 19.00
N CYS A 14 6.01 2.40 18.48
CA CYS A 14 6.86 3.23 17.62
C CYS A 14 8.07 3.83 18.37
N GLU A 15 7.94 4.27 19.63
CA GLU A 15 9.03 4.79 20.47
C GLU A 15 9.98 3.69 20.94
N ILE A 16 9.50 2.48 21.20
CA ILE A 16 10.33 1.30 21.48
C ILE A 16 11.21 1.07 20.25
N PHE A 17 10.61 0.98 19.07
CA PHE A 17 11.35 0.74 17.83
C PHE A 17 12.16 1.98 17.35
N SER A 18 11.79 3.22 17.73
CA SER A 18 12.48 4.46 17.32
C SER A 18 13.51 5.00 18.33
N ARG A 19 13.34 4.78 19.65
CA ARG A 19 14.37 5.03 20.68
C ARG A 19 15.47 3.98 20.62
N GLN A 20 15.21 2.81 20.05
CA GLN A 20 16.19 1.75 19.89
C GLN A 20 17.06 1.97 18.65
N ARG A 21 17.85 3.06 18.71
CA ARG A 21 19.10 3.19 17.94
C ARG A 21 20.06 2.03 18.25
N SER A 22 19.86 1.35 19.38
CA SER A 22 20.68 0.29 19.96
C SER A 22 20.02 -1.10 19.98
N SER A 23 18.75 -1.29 20.40
CA SER A 23 18.29 -2.67 20.69
C SER A 23 17.93 -3.55 19.48
N PHE A 24 17.60 -2.99 18.31
CA PHE A 24 17.55 -3.79 17.07
C PHE A 24 18.95 -4.10 16.51
N GLN A 25 19.96 -3.34 16.92
CA GLN A 25 21.38 -3.63 16.69
C GLN A 25 21.88 -4.73 17.65
N VAL A 26 21.23 -4.93 18.80
CA VAL A 26 21.62 -5.91 19.84
C VAL A 26 21.14 -7.33 19.53
N LEU A 27 20.20 -7.52 18.61
CA LEU A 27 19.65 -8.84 18.30
C LEU A 27 20.59 -9.75 17.48
N TYR A 28 21.58 -9.18 16.79
CA TYR A 28 22.69 -9.93 16.20
C TYR A 28 23.99 -9.11 16.32
N VAL A 29 24.86 -9.55 17.21
CA VAL A 29 26.26 -9.11 17.30
C VAL A 29 27.01 -9.73 16.11
N GLN A 30 26.79 -9.20 14.91
CA GLN A 30 27.79 -9.27 13.85
C GLN A 30 28.46 -7.90 13.80
N GLU A 31 29.78 -7.86 13.78
CA GLU A 31 30.51 -6.59 13.75
C GLU A 31 30.08 -5.77 12.53
N LEU A 32 29.37 -4.67 12.76
CA LEU A 32 29.03 -3.74 11.69
C LEU A 32 30.32 -3.17 11.14
N THR A 33 30.46 -3.18 9.81
CA THR A 33 31.60 -2.53 9.18
C THR A 33 31.54 -1.01 9.40
N ARG A 34 32.67 -0.31 9.23
CA ARG A 34 32.67 1.17 9.24
C ARG A 34 31.70 1.77 8.21
N LEU A 35 31.54 1.07 7.08
CA LEU A 35 30.63 1.42 6.01
C LEU A 35 29.16 1.28 6.47
N ASP A 36 28.83 0.21 7.20
CA ASP A 36 27.49 0.03 7.79
C ASP A 36 27.16 1.15 8.78
N HIS A 37 28.11 1.55 9.63
CA HIS A 37 27.91 2.67 10.56
C HIS A 37 27.68 3.99 9.84
N LEU A 38 28.40 4.24 8.73
CA LEU A 38 28.19 5.41 7.90
C LEU A 38 26.80 5.40 7.27
N ILE A 39 26.40 4.30 6.64
CA ILE A 39 25.09 4.12 6.00
C ILE A 39 23.98 4.33 7.03
N GLN A 40 24.06 3.66 8.17
CA GLN A 40 23.04 3.77 9.21
C GLN A 40 22.97 5.18 9.80
N ARG A 41 24.08 5.92 9.86
CA ARG A 41 24.09 7.32 10.32
C ARG A 41 23.47 8.26 9.29
N VAL A 42 23.84 8.12 8.01
CA VAL A 42 23.32 8.96 6.91
C VAL A 42 21.83 8.71 6.70
N PHE A 43 21.41 7.45 6.65
CA PHE A 43 20.02 7.07 6.39
C PHE A 43 19.18 6.88 7.65
N ALA A 44 19.68 7.30 8.82
CA ALA A 44 19.00 7.16 10.12
C ALA A 44 17.57 7.75 10.12
N GLY A 45 17.38 8.86 9.41
CA GLY A 45 16.08 9.53 9.32
C GLY A 45 15.03 8.70 8.57
N PHE A 46 15.45 7.93 7.56
CA PHE A 46 14.58 7.15 6.69
C PHE A 46 14.12 5.82 7.29
N LYS A 47 14.70 5.42 8.42
CA LYS A 47 14.36 4.21 9.19
C LYS A 47 13.32 4.49 10.31
N ARG A 48 12.79 5.69 10.45
CA ARG A 48 11.92 6.04 11.60
C ARG A 48 10.45 5.63 11.40
N TRP A 49 9.75 5.42 12.52
CA TRP A 49 8.30 5.13 12.59
C TRP A 49 7.92 3.81 11.90
N ASP A 50 6.91 3.81 11.02
CA ASP A 50 6.41 2.60 10.36
C ASP A 50 7.45 1.93 9.45
N ALA A 51 8.48 2.67 9.02
CA ALA A 51 9.61 2.14 8.26
C ALA A 51 10.33 0.99 8.99
N VAL A 52 10.35 1.01 10.34
CA VAL A 52 11.01 -0.06 11.09
C VAL A 52 10.27 -1.39 10.91
N HIS A 53 8.94 -1.37 10.86
CA HIS A 53 8.13 -2.57 10.62
C HIS A 53 8.36 -3.11 9.20
N MET A 54 8.42 -2.25 8.19
CA MET A 54 8.69 -2.67 6.80
C MET A 54 10.05 -3.36 6.66
N LEU A 55 11.09 -2.77 7.25
CA LEU A 55 12.44 -3.31 7.22
C LEU A 55 12.55 -4.60 8.06
N HIS A 56 11.86 -4.65 9.20
CA HIS A 56 11.80 -5.86 10.02
C HIS A 56 11.14 -7.02 9.27
N ILE A 57 10.00 -6.79 8.62
CA ILE A 57 9.32 -7.81 7.80
C ILE A 57 10.21 -8.24 6.63
N ALA A 58 10.92 -7.32 5.99
CA ALA A 58 11.84 -7.65 4.90
C ALA A 58 13.00 -8.55 5.37
N GLN A 59 13.48 -8.36 6.61
CA GLN A 59 14.61 -9.12 7.17
C GLN A 59 14.21 -10.46 7.80
N HIS A 60 13.12 -10.48 8.58
CA HIS A 60 12.75 -11.59 9.45
C HIS A 60 11.37 -12.18 9.14
N GLU A 61 10.69 -11.69 8.11
CA GLU A 61 9.30 -12.05 7.80
C GLU A 61 8.34 -11.65 8.93
N TYR A 62 7.15 -12.26 8.96
CA TYR A 62 6.10 -11.92 9.91
C TYR A 62 6.29 -12.69 11.21
N VAL A 63 7.07 -12.13 12.14
CA VAL A 63 7.32 -12.73 13.46
C VAL A 63 6.34 -12.22 14.53
N TYR A 64 6.04 -10.92 14.50
CA TYR A 64 5.21 -10.26 15.50
C TYR A 64 3.78 -10.04 15.00
N GLU A 65 2.80 -10.15 15.91
CA GLU A 65 1.38 -9.95 15.59
C GLU A 65 1.09 -8.54 15.07
N ASN A 66 1.73 -7.51 15.64
CA ASN A 66 1.57 -6.13 15.19
C ASN A 66 2.06 -5.92 13.74
N SER A 67 3.04 -6.70 13.27
CA SER A 67 3.53 -6.63 11.89
C SER A 67 2.48 -7.05 10.85
N LEU A 68 1.44 -7.81 11.24
CA LEU A 68 0.33 -8.22 10.37
C LEU A 68 -0.53 -7.04 9.89
N ALA A 69 -0.40 -5.86 10.51
CA ALA A 69 -1.03 -4.64 10.01
C ALA A 69 -0.44 -4.17 8.67
N PHE A 70 0.78 -4.58 8.35
CA PHE A 70 1.52 -4.14 7.18
C PHE A 70 1.50 -5.19 6.07
N PHE A 71 1.25 -4.71 4.86
CA PHE A 71 0.96 -5.55 3.70
C PHE A 71 2.25 -6.05 3.03
N PRO A 72 2.22 -7.22 2.37
CA PRO A 72 3.42 -7.97 2.05
C PRO A 72 4.22 -7.46 0.85
N PHE A 73 3.59 -6.79 -0.11
CA PHE A 73 4.25 -6.55 -1.41
C PHE A 73 5.50 -5.69 -1.26
N TYR A 74 5.42 -4.58 -0.51
CA TYR A 74 6.53 -3.65 -0.36
C TYR A 74 7.74 -4.24 0.40
N PRO A 75 7.58 -4.84 1.61
CA PRO A 75 8.69 -5.53 2.28
C PRO A 75 9.32 -6.64 1.43
N MET A 76 8.51 -7.38 0.67
CA MET A 76 9.03 -8.42 -0.22
C MET A 76 9.80 -7.84 -1.41
N THR A 77 9.35 -6.71 -1.99
CA THR A 77 10.12 -6.01 -3.02
C THR A 77 11.47 -5.52 -2.49
N ILE A 78 11.51 -5.00 -1.25
CA ILE A 78 12.77 -4.63 -0.59
C ILE A 78 13.69 -5.84 -0.45
N ARG A 79 13.17 -6.97 0.04
CA ARG A 79 13.95 -8.20 0.23
C ARG A 79 14.49 -8.73 -1.09
N ILE A 80 13.64 -8.87 -2.11
CA ILE A 80 14.04 -9.37 -3.44
C ILE A 80 15.10 -8.46 -4.06
N LEU A 81 14.91 -7.14 -4.03
CA LEU A 81 15.89 -6.21 -4.57
C LEU A 81 17.21 -6.32 -3.80
N SER A 82 17.15 -6.31 -2.46
CA SER A 82 18.34 -6.45 -1.62
C SER A 82 19.09 -7.74 -1.89
N MET A 83 18.39 -8.87 -2.10
CA MET A 83 19.02 -10.13 -2.47
C MET A 83 19.65 -10.05 -3.87
N ALA A 84 18.99 -9.40 -4.83
CA ALA A 84 19.48 -9.33 -6.21
C ALA A 84 20.83 -8.60 -6.33
N TRP A 85 21.04 -7.48 -5.64
CA TRP A 85 22.29 -6.72 -5.76
C TRP A 85 23.26 -6.91 -4.59
N ALA A 86 22.77 -7.18 -3.37
CA ALA A 86 23.62 -7.16 -2.18
C ALA A 86 24.21 -8.53 -1.81
N THR A 87 23.70 -9.64 -2.35
CA THR A 87 24.21 -11.00 -2.06
C THR A 87 25.75 -11.12 -2.15
N PRO A 88 26.43 -10.64 -3.21
CA PRO A 88 27.89 -10.73 -3.26
C PRO A 88 28.55 -9.91 -2.14
N PHE A 89 28.10 -8.68 -1.89
CA PHE A 89 28.69 -7.79 -0.88
C PHE A 89 28.47 -8.29 0.55
N VAL A 90 27.32 -8.90 0.82
CA VAL A 90 27.02 -9.55 2.10
C VAL A 90 27.88 -10.80 2.26
N HIS A 91 28.06 -11.61 1.20
CA HIS A 91 28.89 -12.81 1.25
C HIS A 91 30.37 -12.49 1.53
N PHE A 92 30.90 -11.41 0.95
CA PHE A 92 32.25 -10.92 1.21
C PHE A 92 32.40 -10.15 2.54
N GLY A 93 31.35 -10.03 3.35
CA GLY A 93 31.39 -9.33 4.65
C GLY A 93 31.59 -7.82 4.53
N ILE A 94 31.38 -7.22 3.36
CA ILE A 94 31.57 -5.80 3.10
C ILE A 94 30.37 -4.99 3.61
N LEU A 95 29.17 -5.57 3.56
CA LEU A 95 27.91 -4.91 3.88
C LEU A 95 27.01 -5.82 4.73
N HIS A 96 26.46 -5.29 5.81
CA HIS A 96 25.47 -6.02 6.61
C HIS A 96 24.09 -6.01 5.94
N VAL A 97 23.32 -7.09 6.14
CA VAL A 97 21.99 -7.29 5.53
C VAL A 97 21.04 -6.13 5.84
N SER A 98 21.04 -5.61 7.06
CA SER A 98 20.16 -4.49 7.45
C SER A 98 20.48 -3.18 6.71
N SER A 99 21.75 -2.93 6.40
CA SER A 99 22.18 -1.77 5.60
C SER A 99 21.78 -1.94 4.14
N ALA A 100 21.92 -3.15 3.59
CA ALA A 100 21.48 -3.50 2.25
C ALA A 100 19.96 -3.32 2.05
N LEU A 101 19.16 -3.76 3.02
CA LEU A 101 17.71 -3.57 3.01
C LEU A 101 17.32 -2.08 3.05
N LEU A 102 18.01 -1.28 3.87
CA LEU A 102 17.76 0.16 3.97
C LEU A 102 18.08 0.88 2.65
N ILE A 103 19.24 0.59 2.03
CA ILE A 103 19.60 1.13 0.73
C ILE A 103 18.58 0.74 -0.34
N SER A 104 18.16 -0.53 -0.35
CA SER A 104 17.16 -1.04 -1.29
C SER A 104 15.83 -0.32 -1.13
N ALA A 105 15.36 -0.10 0.10
CA ALA A 105 14.11 0.58 0.38
C ALA A 105 14.13 2.05 -0.09
N VAL A 106 15.22 2.77 0.16
CA VAL A 106 15.40 4.16 -0.31
C VAL A 106 15.45 4.21 -1.84
N ALA A 107 16.19 3.30 -2.47
CA ALA A 107 16.30 3.21 -3.93
C ALA A 107 14.94 2.91 -4.59
N ILE A 108 14.17 1.95 -4.05
CA ILE A 108 12.82 1.65 -4.52
C ILE A 108 11.95 2.89 -4.43
N ASN A 109 11.97 3.59 -3.30
CA ASN A 109 11.07 4.71 -3.07
C ASN A 109 11.40 5.92 -3.94
N LEU A 110 12.69 6.23 -4.11
CA LEU A 110 13.12 7.29 -5.03
C LEU A 110 12.76 6.95 -6.48
N GLY A 111 13.05 5.72 -6.93
CA GLY A 111 12.73 5.26 -8.27
C GLY A 111 11.22 5.26 -8.53
N CYS A 112 10.43 4.73 -7.60
CA CYS A 112 8.97 4.72 -7.70
C CYS A 112 8.37 6.13 -7.67
N PHE A 113 8.94 7.04 -6.86
CA PHE A 113 8.47 8.43 -6.79
C PHE A 113 8.69 9.18 -8.12
N ILE A 114 9.88 9.05 -8.71
CA ILE A 114 10.19 9.66 -10.01
C ILE A 114 9.28 9.07 -11.10
N ALA A 115 9.15 7.74 -11.14
CA ALA A 115 8.27 7.07 -12.08
C ALA A 115 6.80 7.48 -11.89
N ALA A 116 6.33 7.60 -10.64
CA ALA A 116 4.97 8.04 -10.33
C ALA A 116 4.74 9.48 -10.82
N ALA A 117 5.70 10.38 -10.64
CA ALA A 117 5.61 11.75 -11.16
C ALA A 117 5.52 11.78 -12.70
N ALA A 118 6.31 10.94 -13.38
CA ALA A 118 6.28 10.81 -14.84
C ALA A 118 4.92 10.27 -15.35
N VAL A 119 4.39 9.23 -14.71
CA VAL A 119 3.07 8.67 -15.07
C VAL A 119 1.96 9.69 -14.76
N LEU A 120 2.03 10.41 -13.64
CA LEU A 120 1.08 11.49 -13.31
C LEU A 120 1.08 12.58 -14.38
N TYR A 121 2.26 13.01 -14.86
CA TYR A 121 2.38 13.93 -15.97
C TYR A 121 1.65 13.43 -17.22
N CYS A 122 1.83 12.15 -17.57
CA CYS A 122 1.15 11.51 -18.71
C CYS A 122 -0.38 11.50 -18.53
N ILE A 123 -0.89 11.14 -17.34
CA ILE A 123 -2.33 11.14 -17.02
C ILE A 123 -2.90 12.55 -17.17
N VAL A 124 -2.28 13.55 -16.53
CA VAL A 124 -2.81 14.92 -16.54
C VAL A 124 -2.75 15.51 -17.94
N ARG A 125 -1.68 15.25 -18.70
CA ARG A 125 -1.59 15.67 -20.10
C ARG A 125 -2.73 15.08 -20.95
N LYS A 126 -3.07 13.81 -20.72
CA LYS A 126 -4.15 13.12 -21.45
C LYS A 126 -5.54 13.63 -21.08
N VAL A 127 -5.79 13.91 -19.81
CA VAL A 127 -7.10 14.39 -19.32
C VAL A 127 -7.32 15.88 -19.62
N SER A 128 -6.30 16.72 -19.41
CA SER A 128 -6.43 18.18 -19.56
C SER A 128 -6.13 18.70 -20.96
N HIS A 129 -5.47 17.91 -21.80
CA HIS A 129 -4.88 18.33 -23.07
C HIS A 129 -3.92 19.53 -22.96
N SER A 130 -3.42 19.84 -21.75
CA SER A 130 -2.56 21.00 -21.49
C SER A 130 -1.23 20.59 -20.88
N VAL A 131 -0.13 20.92 -21.56
CA VAL A 131 1.23 20.70 -21.05
C VAL A 131 1.47 21.50 -19.77
N LYS A 132 0.97 22.75 -19.72
CA LYS A 132 1.15 23.62 -18.55
C LYS A 132 0.55 22.99 -17.29
N GLN A 133 -0.67 22.45 -17.38
CA GLN A 133 -1.34 21.81 -16.24
C GLN A 133 -0.62 20.52 -15.81
N ALA A 134 -0.12 19.74 -16.76
CA ALA A 134 0.63 18.52 -16.46
C ALA A 134 1.95 18.82 -15.71
N VAL A 135 2.69 19.84 -16.13
CA VAL A 135 3.92 20.28 -15.43
C VAL A 135 3.60 20.78 -14.02
N ILE A 136 2.57 21.62 -13.87
CA ILE A 136 2.15 22.14 -12.55
C ILE A 136 1.76 20.98 -11.63
N ALA A 137 1.02 19.99 -12.12
CA ALA A 137 0.65 18.82 -11.33
C ALA A 137 1.88 18.01 -10.86
N GLY A 138 2.87 17.80 -11.74
CA GLY A 138 4.13 17.16 -11.37
C GLY A 138 4.91 17.95 -10.33
N LEU A 139 4.97 19.28 -10.46
CA LEU A 139 5.62 20.16 -9.49
C LEU A 139 4.92 20.13 -8.13
N LEU A 140 3.59 20.22 -8.09
CA LEU A 140 2.81 20.13 -6.85
C LEU A 140 2.95 18.75 -6.19
N PHE A 141 2.97 17.68 -6.99
CA PHE A 141 3.23 16.33 -6.50
C PHE A 141 4.64 16.23 -5.89
N SER A 142 5.64 16.84 -6.52
CA SER A 142 7.03 16.72 -6.07
C SER A 142 7.37 17.62 -4.89
N ALA A 143 6.88 18.86 -4.92
CA ALA A 143 7.13 19.90 -3.93
C ALA A 143 6.04 19.94 -2.85
N ASN A 144 5.77 18.79 -2.23
CA ASN A 144 4.82 18.69 -1.13
C ASN A 144 5.56 18.46 0.22
N PRO A 145 5.03 18.97 1.35
CA PRO A 145 5.67 18.82 2.66
C PRO A 145 5.73 17.36 3.15
N ALA A 146 4.89 16.48 2.59
CA ALA A 146 4.88 15.05 2.85
C ALA A 146 5.86 14.26 1.96
N SER A 147 6.72 14.93 1.17
CA SER A 147 7.73 14.33 0.29
C SER A 147 8.68 13.37 1.02
N ILE A 148 8.86 13.55 2.33
CA ILE A 148 9.64 12.65 3.17
C ILE A 148 9.10 11.21 3.16
N PHE A 149 7.78 11.01 3.09
CA PHE A 149 7.17 9.68 2.99
C PHE A 149 7.44 9.02 1.63
N PHE A 150 7.79 9.81 0.62
CA PHE A 150 8.19 9.30 -0.69
C PHE A 150 9.66 8.90 -0.78
N SER A 151 10.45 9.19 0.26
CA SER A 151 11.90 8.91 0.33
C SER A 151 12.27 7.94 1.45
N ALA A 152 11.59 7.99 2.60
CA ALA A 152 11.75 7.03 3.70
C ALA A 152 11.18 5.66 3.35
N ALA A 153 11.54 4.59 4.06
CA ALA A 153 11.13 3.21 3.75
C ALA A 153 9.63 2.93 4.02
N TYR A 154 8.79 3.55 3.21
CA TYR A 154 7.34 3.67 3.31
C TYR A 154 6.66 3.15 2.03
N THR A 155 5.39 2.78 2.11
CA THR A 155 4.68 2.13 0.99
C THR A 155 4.13 3.12 -0.04
N GLU A 156 4.16 4.42 0.28
CA GLU A 156 3.51 5.52 -0.43
C GLU A 156 3.98 5.65 -1.88
N SER A 157 5.30 5.66 -2.13
CA SER A 157 5.85 5.79 -3.49
C SER A 157 5.44 4.64 -4.40
N LEU A 158 5.57 3.40 -3.92
CA LEU A 158 5.21 2.21 -4.69
C LEU A 158 3.69 2.14 -4.92
N TYR A 159 2.90 2.45 -3.90
CA TYR A 159 1.44 2.51 -4.00
C TYR A 159 0.98 3.56 -5.03
N CYS A 160 1.57 4.76 -5.00
CA CYS A 160 1.28 5.82 -5.96
C CYS A 160 1.62 5.41 -7.39
N LEU A 161 2.81 4.84 -7.61
CA LEU A 161 3.22 4.36 -8.93
C LEU A 161 2.25 3.33 -9.50
N LEU A 162 1.89 2.31 -8.70
CA LEU A 162 0.98 1.25 -9.13
C LEU A 162 -0.43 1.79 -9.41
N THR A 163 -0.93 2.70 -8.55
CA THR A 163 -2.24 3.32 -8.73
C THR A 163 -2.28 4.21 -9.98
N PHE A 164 -1.28 5.08 -10.17
CA PHE A 164 -1.20 5.93 -11.35
C PHE A 164 -1.02 5.10 -12.63
N THR A 165 -0.14 4.10 -12.63
CA THR A 165 0.01 3.21 -13.79
C THR A 165 -1.29 2.49 -14.12
N GLY A 166 -2.02 1.99 -13.11
CA GLY A 166 -3.32 1.35 -13.31
C GLY A 166 -4.38 2.27 -13.90
N ILE A 167 -4.41 3.54 -13.49
CA ILE A 167 -5.29 4.57 -14.06
C ILE A 167 -4.85 4.94 -15.49
N TRP A 168 -3.55 5.13 -15.71
CA TRP A 168 -3.00 5.46 -17.01
C TRP A 168 -3.31 4.39 -18.06
N LEU A 169 -3.19 3.10 -17.70
CA LEU A 169 -3.55 1.98 -18.58
C LEU A 169 -5.03 2.00 -18.98
N LEU A 170 -5.95 2.37 -18.06
CA LEU A 170 -7.37 2.49 -18.36
C LEU A 170 -7.68 3.70 -19.25
N LEU A 171 -6.90 4.77 -19.13
CA LEU A 171 -7.01 5.96 -19.98
C LEU A 171 -6.34 5.77 -21.34
N GLU A 172 -5.38 4.85 -21.48
CA GLU A 172 -4.66 4.66 -22.72
C GLU A 172 -5.61 4.14 -23.81
N ASP A 173 -5.51 4.56 -25.08
CA ASP A 173 -6.48 4.13 -26.12
C ASP A 173 -5.84 3.28 -27.23
N ASN A 174 -4.51 3.17 -27.22
CA ASN A 174 -3.76 2.47 -28.26
C ASN A 174 -4.01 0.94 -28.31
N HIS A 175 -4.45 0.34 -27.21
CA HIS A 175 -4.64 -1.10 -27.08
C HIS A 175 -6.11 -1.49 -26.88
N PRO A 176 -6.50 -2.75 -27.17
CA PRO A 176 -7.84 -3.25 -26.86
C PRO A 176 -8.18 -3.06 -25.38
N PHE A 177 -9.43 -2.71 -25.08
CA PHE A 177 -9.89 -2.46 -23.70
C PHE A 177 -9.58 -3.63 -22.76
N PHE A 178 -9.71 -4.87 -23.23
CA PHE A 178 -9.44 -6.06 -22.43
C PHE A 178 -7.99 -6.15 -21.94
N MET A 179 -7.00 -5.81 -22.78
CA MET A 179 -5.58 -5.84 -22.39
C MET A 179 -5.25 -4.72 -21.40
N ARG A 180 -5.79 -3.53 -21.63
CA ARG A 180 -5.69 -2.38 -20.71
C ARG A 180 -6.30 -2.69 -19.34
N TYR A 181 -7.47 -3.31 -19.36
CA TYR A 181 -8.20 -3.76 -18.20
C TYR A 181 -7.39 -4.78 -17.39
N LEU A 182 -6.85 -5.82 -18.03
CA LEU A 182 -6.01 -6.82 -17.36
C LEU A 182 -4.75 -6.20 -16.75
N GLY A 183 -4.05 -5.33 -17.48
CA GLY A 183 -2.89 -4.61 -16.96
C GLY A 183 -3.23 -3.73 -15.75
N SER A 184 -4.37 -3.04 -15.81
CA SER A 184 -4.89 -2.24 -14.69
C SER A 184 -5.23 -3.10 -13.47
N LEU A 185 -5.86 -4.25 -13.67
CA LEU A 185 -6.14 -5.20 -12.58
C LEU A 185 -4.86 -5.69 -11.90
N LEU A 186 -3.82 -6.00 -12.68
CA LEU A 186 -2.52 -6.38 -12.12
C LEU A 186 -1.95 -5.25 -11.26
N CYS A 187 -1.90 -4.02 -11.79
CA CYS A 187 -1.42 -2.86 -11.04
C CYS A 187 -2.23 -2.60 -9.77
N PHE A 188 -3.56 -2.66 -9.82
CA PHE A 188 -4.42 -2.43 -8.66
C PHE A 188 -4.38 -3.58 -7.64
N SER A 189 -4.19 -4.82 -8.10
CA SER A 189 -3.97 -5.98 -7.24
C SER A 189 -2.67 -5.83 -6.46
N LEU A 190 -1.58 -5.43 -7.13
CA LEU A 190 -0.31 -5.12 -6.48
C LEU A 190 -0.41 -3.88 -5.57
N ALA A 191 -1.17 -2.86 -5.95
CA ALA A 191 -1.42 -1.68 -5.12
C ALA A 191 -2.16 -2.08 -3.83
N TYR A 192 -3.19 -2.92 -3.92
CA TYR A 192 -3.84 -3.48 -2.74
C TYR A 192 -2.88 -4.34 -1.93
N ALA A 193 -1.98 -5.07 -2.57
CA ALA A 193 -0.92 -5.82 -1.90
C ALA A 193 0.16 -4.96 -1.21
N THR A 194 0.24 -3.65 -1.50
CA THR A 194 1.09 -2.70 -0.75
C THR A 194 0.38 -2.05 0.42
N ARG A 195 -0.93 -1.78 0.30
CA ARG A 195 -1.72 -1.06 1.29
C ARG A 195 -3.19 -1.43 1.17
N SER A 196 -3.89 -1.50 2.31
CA SER A 196 -5.34 -1.73 2.38
C SER A 196 -6.16 -0.73 1.57
N ASN A 197 -5.71 0.54 1.48
CA ASN A 197 -6.37 1.58 0.69
C ASN A 197 -6.49 1.24 -0.81
N GLY A 198 -5.66 0.32 -1.32
CA GLY A 198 -5.72 -0.11 -2.73
C GLY A 198 -7.04 -0.77 -3.12
N LEU A 199 -7.85 -1.25 -2.16
CA LEU A 199 -9.19 -1.75 -2.44
C LEU A 199 -10.09 -0.69 -3.10
N ILE A 200 -9.90 0.59 -2.75
CA ILE A 200 -10.66 1.72 -3.31
C ILE A 200 -10.41 1.87 -4.81
N ASN A 201 -9.27 1.39 -5.32
CA ASN A 201 -8.96 1.46 -6.75
C ASN A 201 -9.92 0.62 -7.62
N LEU A 202 -10.65 -0.34 -7.03
CA LEU A 202 -11.77 -1.01 -7.71
C LEU A 202 -12.84 -0.03 -8.20
N GLY A 203 -12.98 1.14 -7.55
CA GLY A 203 -13.86 2.21 -7.99
C GLY A 203 -13.50 2.76 -9.37
N TYR A 204 -12.21 2.89 -9.69
CA TYR A 204 -11.77 3.30 -11.03
C TYR A 204 -12.13 2.23 -12.07
N VAL A 205 -11.87 0.96 -11.78
CA VAL A 205 -12.24 -0.15 -12.67
C VAL A 205 -13.75 -0.17 -12.91
N GLY A 206 -14.54 -0.02 -11.85
CA GLY A 206 -15.99 0.05 -11.91
C GLY A 206 -16.48 1.22 -12.75
N PHE A 207 -15.88 2.40 -12.59
CA PHE A 207 -16.19 3.57 -13.41
C PHE A 207 -15.93 3.31 -14.89
N PHE A 208 -14.75 2.83 -15.28
CA PHE A 208 -14.45 2.57 -16.69
C PHE A 208 -15.31 1.45 -17.28
N CYS A 209 -15.55 0.37 -16.53
CA CYS A 209 -16.47 -0.69 -16.95
C CYS A 209 -17.91 -0.18 -17.13
N LEU A 210 -18.36 0.72 -16.24
CA LEU A 210 -19.67 1.36 -16.35
C LEU A 210 -19.74 2.27 -17.58
N THR A 211 -18.69 3.06 -17.85
CA THR A 211 -18.66 3.92 -19.04
C THR A 211 -18.72 3.10 -20.33
N GLU A 212 -18.01 1.97 -20.41
CA GLU A 212 -18.09 1.05 -21.56
C GLU A 212 -19.46 0.37 -21.67
N PHE A 213 -20.10 0.07 -20.54
CA PHE A 213 -21.45 -0.48 -20.53
C PHE A 213 -22.49 0.55 -21.03
N VAL A 214 -22.42 1.81 -20.56
CA VAL A 214 -23.38 2.86 -20.87
C VAL A 214 -23.15 3.47 -22.26
N LEU A 215 -21.90 3.80 -22.58
CA LEU A 215 -21.49 4.47 -23.82
C LEU A 215 -20.97 3.44 -24.82
N CYS A 216 -21.86 2.59 -25.30
CA CYS A 216 -21.50 1.58 -26.29
C CYS A 216 -21.09 2.24 -27.61
N THR A 217 -19.93 1.85 -28.14
CA THR A 217 -19.52 2.12 -29.53
C THR A 217 -20.46 1.36 -30.48
N ASP A 218 -21.01 2.06 -31.48
CA ASP A 218 -21.81 1.43 -32.52
C ASP A 218 -20.91 0.51 -33.37
N PRO A 219 -21.21 -0.80 -33.54
CA PRO A 219 -20.39 -1.69 -34.38
C PRO A 219 -20.30 -1.25 -35.84
N GLU A 220 -21.28 -0.47 -36.35
CA GLU A 220 -21.27 0.05 -37.72
C GLU A 220 -20.64 1.46 -37.83
N ASN A 221 -20.47 2.17 -36.71
CA ASN A 221 -19.90 3.53 -36.68
C ASN A 221 -19.11 3.74 -35.37
N PRO A 222 -17.79 3.49 -35.35
CA PRO A 222 -16.96 3.64 -34.15
C PRO A 222 -16.87 5.08 -33.62
N SER A 223 -17.36 6.07 -34.38
CA SER A 223 -17.43 7.49 -34.00
C SER A 223 -18.71 7.90 -33.25
N GLN A 224 -19.78 7.08 -33.27
CA GLN A 224 -21.02 7.38 -32.52
C GLN A 224 -21.12 6.49 -31.27
N ARG A 225 -21.08 7.13 -30.10
CA ARG A 225 -21.43 6.50 -28.83
C ARG A 225 -22.94 6.65 -28.63
N ARG A 226 -23.67 5.54 -28.56
CA ARG A 226 -25.13 5.55 -28.29
C ARG A 226 -25.42 4.94 -26.92
N VAL A 227 -26.40 5.54 -26.24
CA VAL A 227 -26.84 5.09 -24.92
C VAL A 227 -27.53 3.72 -25.04
N ILE A 228 -27.15 2.80 -24.14
CA ILE A 228 -27.61 1.40 -24.12
C ILE A 228 -29.13 1.20 -24.19
N PHE A 229 -29.92 2.13 -23.64
CA PHE A 229 -31.40 2.05 -23.60
C PHE A 229 -32.08 2.10 -24.97
N LYS A 230 -31.35 2.44 -26.04
CA LYS A 230 -31.88 2.46 -27.42
C LYS A 230 -31.66 1.14 -28.18
N ARG A 231 -31.10 0.11 -27.54
CA ARG A 231 -30.75 -1.18 -28.17
C ARG A 231 -31.79 -2.28 -27.90
N PRO A 232 -31.84 -3.32 -28.76
CA PRO A 232 -32.69 -4.48 -28.51
C PRO A 232 -32.27 -5.21 -27.22
N VAL A 233 -33.26 -5.70 -26.48
CA VAL A 233 -33.12 -6.44 -25.20
C VAL A 233 -31.99 -7.49 -25.19
N PRO A 234 -31.79 -8.35 -26.21
CA PRO A 234 -30.70 -9.34 -26.18
C PRO A 234 -29.29 -8.72 -26.12
N VAL A 235 -29.08 -7.55 -26.73
CA VAL A 235 -27.80 -6.83 -26.65
C VAL A 235 -27.60 -6.26 -25.25
N ILE A 236 -28.67 -5.81 -24.60
CA ILE A 236 -28.63 -5.32 -23.21
C ILE A 236 -28.26 -6.45 -22.25
N ILE A 237 -28.88 -7.63 -22.39
CA ILE A 237 -28.61 -8.80 -21.53
C ILE A 237 -27.16 -9.26 -21.67
N SER A 238 -26.67 -9.46 -22.89
CA SER A 238 -25.29 -9.90 -23.13
C SER A 238 -24.25 -8.91 -22.59
N ARG A 239 -24.47 -7.60 -22.77
CA ARG A 239 -23.58 -6.56 -22.23
C ARG A 239 -23.62 -6.47 -20.71
N THR A 240 -24.79 -6.65 -20.11
CA THR A 240 -24.94 -6.71 -18.65
C THR A 240 -24.17 -7.90 -18.09
N ALA A 241 -24.24 -9.07 -18.74
CA ALA A 241 -23.46 -10.25 -18.36
C ALA A 241 -21.94 -10.00 -18.45
N VAL A 242 -21.47 -9.32 -19.51
CA VAL A 242 -20.06 -8.92 -19.65
C VAL A 242 -19.63 -7.91 -18.58
N PHE A 243 -20.47 -6.95 -18.24
CA PHE A 243 -20.19 -6.00 -17.17
C PHE A 243 -20.05 -6.72 -15.81
N ILE A 244 -21.01 -7.59 -15.48
CA ILE A 244 -20.98 -8.37 -14.24
C ILE A 244 -19.74 -9.28 -14.20
N SER A 245 -19.44 -10.00 -15.28
CA SER A 245 -18.28 -10.90 -15.31
C SER A 245 -16.95 -10.16 -15.16
N ARG A 246 -16.82 -8.97 -15.75
CA ARG A 246 -15.68 -8.08 -15.53
C ARG A 246 -15.59 -7.65 -14.07
N MET A 247 -16.68 -7.15 -13.48
CA MET A 247 -16.66 -6.72 -12.07
C MET A 247 -16.31 -7.86 -11.11
N VAL A 248 -16.84 -9.06 -11.33
CA VAL A 248 -16.49 -10.26 -10.55
C VAL A 248 -15.00 -10.58 -10.71
N LEU A 249 -14.48 -10.59 -11.95
CA LEU A 249 -13.07 -10.79 -12.21
C LEU A 249 -12.20 -9.72 -11.52
N ALA A 250 -12.60 -8.45 -11.53
CA ALA A 250 -11.87 -7.38 -10.87
C ALA A 250 -11.76 -7.62 -9.35
N VAL A 251 -12.88 -7.93 -8.69
CA VAL A 251 -12.91 -8.19 -7.25
C VAL A 251 -12.06 -9.40 -6.88
N LEU A 252 -12.18 -10.50 -7.64
CA LEU A 252 -11.40 -11.72 -7.40
C LEU A 252 -9.91 -11.47 -7.63
N SER A 253 -9.52 -10.88 -8.76
CA SER A 253 -8.12 -10.62 -9.11
C SER A 253 -7.43 -9.66 -8.15
N VAL A 254 -8.12 -8.61 -7.68
CA VAL A 254 -7.55 -7.66 -6.73
C VAL A 254 -7.45 -8.28 -5.33
N SER A 255 -8.46 -9.04 -4.90
CA SER A 255 -8.50 -9.59 -3.53
C SER A 255 -7.62 -10.85 -3.35
N LEU A 256 -7.35 -11.59 -4.43
CA LEU A 256 -6.68 -12.89 -4.37
C LEU A 256 -5.30 -12.86 -3.67
N PRO A 257 -4.36 -11.95 -3.97
CA PRO A 257 -3.05 -11.97 -3.31
C PRO A 257 -3.13 -11.75 -1.80
N ILE A 258 -4.05 -10.88 -1.35
CA ILE A 258 -4.26 -10.59 0.07
C ILE A 258 -4.98 -11.73 0.76
N PHE A 259 -5.91 -12.39 0.08
CA PHE A 259 -6.54 -13.59 0.61
C PHE A 259 -5.52 -14.72 0.80
N VAL A 260 -4.67 -14.98 -0.20
CA VAL A 260 -3.61 -15.99 -0.13
C VAL A 260 -2.60 -15.66 0.98
N HIS A 261 -2.15 -14.41 1.05
CA HIS A 261 -1.25 -13.96 2.11
C HIS A 261 -1.90 -14.10 3.49
N GLY A 262 -3.15 -13.65 3.63
CA GLY A 262 -3.91 -13.74 4.87
C GLY A 262 -4.06 -15.18 5.35
N ARG A 263 -4.34 -16.11 4.45
CA ARG A 263 -4.43 -17.53 4.81
C ARG A 263 -3.08 -18.10 5.23
N ARG A 264 -1.99 -17.76 4.54
CA ARG A 264 -0.63 -18.18 4.94
C ARG A 264 -0.28 -17.70 6.35
N GLN A 265 -0.56 -16.43 6.65
CA GLN A 265 -0.29 -15.86 7.98
C GLN A 265 -1.17 -16.49 9.06
N GLN A 266 -2.44 -16.77 8.77
CA GLN A 266 -3.31 -17.46 9.71
C GLN A 266 -2.79 -18.86 10.06
N ILE A 267 -2.32 -19.63 9.07
CA ILE A 267 -1.74 -20.96 9.32
C ILE A 267 -0.46 -20.84 10.17
N ALA A 268 0.41 -19.87 9.87
CA ALA A 268 1.65 -19.68 10.62
C ALA A 268 1.38 -19.28 12.09
N PHE A 269 0.56 -18.25 12.33
CA PHE A 269 0.31 -17.74 13.67
C PHE A 269 -0.55 -18.68 14.54
N CYS A 270 -1.46 -19.44 13.93
CA CYS A 270 -2.34 -20.36 14.64
C CYS A 270 -1.78 -21.78 14.77
N SER A 271 -0.54 -22.02 14.35
CA SER A 271 0.16 -23.30 14.53
C SER A 271 1.16 -23.19 15.68
N GLN A 272 0.99 -24.00 16.72
CA GLN A 272 1.94 -24.06 17.85
C GLN A 272 3.35 -24.49 17.41
N SER A 273 3.45 -25.29 16.35
CA SER A 273 4.74 -25.73 15.77
C SER A 273 5.60 -24.53 15.32
N SER A 274 4.97 -23.46 14.84
CA SER A 274 5.65 -22.25 14.38
C SER A 274 6.25 -21.40 15.51
N ALA A 275 5.98 -21.70 16.79
CA ALA A 275 6.67 -21.03 17.89
C ALA A 275 8.16 -21.42 17.96
N SER A 276 8.49 -22.65 17.54
CA SER A 276 9.86 -23.20 17.58
C SER A 276 10.79 -22.62 16.52
N SER A 277 10.24 -22.03 15.45
CA SER A 277 11.04 -21.46 14.35
C SER A 277 11.55 -20.04 14.62
N VAL A 278 11.12 -19.39 15.71
CA VAL A 278 11.53 -18.02 16.05
C VAL A 278 12.87 -18.03 16.80
N PRO A 279 13.90 -17.31 16.32
CA PRO A 279 15.18 -17.19 17.01
C PRO A 279 15.03 -16.71 18.47
N ALA A 280 15.82 -17.30 19.39
CA ALA A 280 15.77 -16.99 20.82
C ALA A 280 15.97 -15.49 21.12
N ALA A 281 16.76 -14.80 20.29
CA ALA A 281 16.98 -13.36 20.40
C ALA A 281 15.64 -12.59 20.22
N LEU A 282 14.88 -12.89 19.16
CA LEU A 282 13.59 -12.25 18.87
C LEU A 282 12.51 -12.60 19.91
N GLN A 283 12.58 -13.81 20.49
CA GLN A 283 11.71 -14.22 21.61
C GLN A 283 11.99 -13.40 22.88
N ARG A 284 13.27 -13.20 23.25
CA ARG A 284 13.65 -12.35 24.40
C ARG A 284 13.16 -10.92 24.22
N PHE A 285 13.34 -10.37 23.02
CA PHE A 285 12.85 -9.03 22.70
C PHE A 285 11.33 -8.93 22.83
N ALA A 286 10.61 -9.97 22.38
CA ALA A 286 9.16 -10.03 22.53
C ALA A 286 8.72 -10.03 23.99
N ALA A 287 9.41 -10.81 24.83
CA ALA A 287 9.12 -10.90 26.26
C ALA A 287 9.36 -9.57 26.98
N GLU A 288 10.47 -8.90 26.69
CA GLU A 288 10.82 -7.60 27.28
C GLU A 288 9.77 -6.51 26.92
N HIS A 289 9.29 -6.51 25.69
CA HIS A 289 8.40 -5.48 25.16
C HIS A 289 6.93 -5.87 25.14
N LYS A 290 6.57 -7.02 25.74
CA LYS A 290 5.21 -7.57 25.78
C LYS A 290 4.56 -7.70 24.37
N LEU A 291 5.35 -8.14 23.39
CA LEU A 291 4.89 -8.39 22.02
C LEU A 291 4.45 -9.84 21.87
N VAL A 292 3.42 -10.06 21.04
CA VAL A 292 2.91 -11.40 20.72
C VAL A 292 3.65 -11.93 19.48
N THR A 293 4.22 -13.13 19.59
CA THR A 293 4.93 -13.83 18.50
C THR A 293 4.07 -14.90 17.85
N VAL A 294 4.50 -15.39 16.68
CA VAL A 294 3.94 -16.56 15.99
C VAL A 294 3.81 -17.77 16.94
N GLY A 295 2.71 -18.52 16.82
CA GLY A 295 2.47 -19.78 17.53
C GLY A 295 1.97 -19.64 18.97
N ARG A 296 1.79 -18.41 19.48
CA ARG A 296 1.18 -18.13 20.80
C ARG A 296 -0.35 -18.14 20.72
N THR A 297 -0.93 -19.31 20.47
CA THR A 297 -2.39 -19.50 20.36
C THR A 297 -3.14 -19.20 21.65
N ASP A 298 -2.44 -19.13 22.78
CA ASP A 298 -2.97 -18.76 24.09
C ASP A 298 -3.37 -17.28 24.19
N VAL A 299 -2.80 -16.41 23.36
CA VAL A 299 -3.02 -14.94 23.38
C VAL A 299 -3.69 -14.42 22.08
N ILE A 300 -3.78 -15.26 21.05
CA ILE A 300 -4.26 -14.86 19.72
C ILE A 300 -5.76 -15.16 19.58
N ASP A 301 -6.60 -14.13 19.71
CA ASP A 301 -8.06 -14.26 19.72
C ASP A 301 -8.70 -14.54 18.34
N TRP A 302 -8.00 -14.21 17.25
CA TRP A 302 -8.53 -14.28 15.90
C TRP A 302 -8.29 -15.62 15.19
N CYS A 303 -7.66 -16.60 15.86
CA CYS A 303 -7.41 -17.91 15.28
C CYS A 303 -8.69 -18.71 14.99
N ASN A 304 -9.77 -18.47 15.75
CA ASN A 304 -11.05 -19.15 15.60
C ASN A 304 -11.99 -18.46 14.60
N VAL A 305 -11.58 -17.32 14.03
CA VAL A 305 -12.41 -16.54 13.12
C VAL A 305 -12.19 -16.99 11.68
N THR A 306 -13.25 -17.46 11.03
CA THR A 306 -13.31 -17.74 9.59
C THR A 306 -14.06 -16.63 8.88
N SER A 307 -13.34 -15.59 8.42
CA SER A 307 -13.89 -14.56 7.53
C SER A 307 -13.43 -14.78 6.09
N SER A 308 -14.34 -14.61 5.12
CA SER A 308 -14.08 -14.87 3.69
C SER A 308 -13.61 -13.64 2.91
N VAL A 309 -13.95 -12.42 3.34
CA VAL A 309 -13.73 -11.19 2.55
C VAL A 309 -12.46 -10.42 2.96
N PHE A 310 -12.12 -10.44 4.25
CA PHE A 310 -10.90 -9.83 4.78
C PHE A 310 -10.13 -10.86 5.59
N PRO A 311 -8.78 -10.76 5.64
CA PRO A 311 -8.01 -11.60 6.54
C PRO A 311 -8.57 -11.48 7.96
N PRO A 312 -8.92 -12.59 8.63
CA PRO A 312 -9.65 -12.58 9.90
C PRO A 312 -8.92 -11.84 11.02
N PHE A 313 -7.59 -11.71 10.90
CA PHE A 313 -6.76 -10.96 11.83
C PHE A 313 -6.76 -9.44 11.60
N TYR A 314 -7.03 -8.94 10.39
CA TYR A 314 -6.71 -7.54 10.06
C TYR A 314 -7.52 -6.56 10.91
N ALA A 315 -8.83 -6.78 11.05
CA ALA A 315 -9.69 -5.95 11.89
C ALA A 315 -9.29 -6.03 13.38
N SER A 316 -9.01 -7.24 13.87
CA SER A 316 -8.60 -7.49 15.26
C SER A 316 -7.28 -6.81 15.59
N VAL A 317 -6.26 -6.94 14.73
CA VAL A 317 -4.94 -6.33 14.89
C VAL A 317 -5.02 -4.79 14.79
N GLN A 318 -5.79 -4.26 13.83
CA GLN A 318 -6.01 -2.81 13.70
C GLN A 318 -6.73 -2.21 14.91
N SER A 319 -7.69 -2.93 15.49
CA SER A 319 -8.37 -2.51 16.71
C SER A 319 -7.44 -2.60 17.95
N LYS A 320 -6.73 -3.72 18.12
CA LYS A 320 -5.86 -4.01 19.26
C LYS A 320 -4.68 -3.04 19.39
N TYR A 321 -3.97 -2.80 18.29
CA TYR A 321 -2.73 -2.01 18.30
C TYR A 321 -2.91 -0.57 17.79
N TRP A 322 -3.85 -0.35 16.86
CA TRP A 322 -4.08 0.95 16.25
C TRP A 322 -5.38 1.64 16.70
N HIS A 323 -6.23 1.00 17.51
CA HIS A 323 -7.53 1.51 17.95
C HIS A 323 -8.37 2.08 16.80
N VAL A 324 -8.29 1.43 15.64
CA VAL A 324 -9.09 1.81 14.47
C VAL A 324 -10.47 1.19 14.64
N SER A 325 -11.40 1.97 15.20
CA SER A 325 -12.83 1.66 15.22
C SER A 325 -13.59 2.65 14.34
N LEU A 326 -14.81 2.27 13.94
CA LEU A 326 -15.75 3.18 13.29
C LEU A 326 -15.92 4.42 14.20
N PHE A 327 -15.50 5.59 13.72
CA PHE A 327 -15.41 6.87 14.46
C PHE A 327 -14.30 7.01 15.53
N GLY A 328 -13.59 5.96 15.91
CA GLY A 328 -12.52 6.04 16.92
C GLY A 328 -11.31 6.88 16.49
N TYR A 329 -11.09 7.04 15.18
CA TYR A 329 -10.04 7.91 14.67
C TYR A 329 -10.37 9.40 14.85
N TRP A 330 -11.64 9.78 14.83
CA TRP A 330 -12.15 11.16 14.80
C TRP A 330 -12.22 11.77 16.20
N GLN A 331 -11.07 11.91 16.84
CA GLN A 331 -10.94 12.54 18.15
C GLN A 331 -10.64 14.03 18.01
N LEU A 332 -11.16 14.85 18.93
CA LEU A 332 -10.89 16.31 18.97
C LEU A 332 -9.39 16.62 19.01
N ARG A 333 -8.58 15.75 19.63
CA ARG A 333 -7.11 15.88 19.67
C ARG A 333 -6.45 15.88 18.28
N LYS A 334 -7.11 15.36 17.25
CA LYS A 334 -6.59 15.30 15.87
C LYS A 334 -7.08 16.43 14.98
N ILE A 335 -7.86 17.39 15.50
CA ILE A 335 -8.28 18.60 14.77
C ILE A 335 -7.08 19.29 14.08
N PRO A 336 -5.89 19.46 14.72
CA PRO A 336 -4.75 20.06 14.04
C PRO A 336 -4.34 19.32 12.76
N CYS A 337 -4.40 17.99 12.74
CA CYS A 337 -4.09 17.19 11.54
C CYS A 337 -5.12 17.42 10.42
N PHE A 338 -6.40 17.56 10.76
CA PHE A 338 -7.44 17.86 9.77
C PHE A 338 -7.31 19.28 9.20
N LEU A 339 -6.98 20.27 10.04
CA LEU A 339 -6.72 21.63 9.60
C LEU A 339 -5.52 21.69 8.66
N MET A 340 -4.46 20.93 8.94
CA MET A 340 -3.30 20.82 8.06
C MET A 340 -3.66 20.21 6.68
N ALA A 341 -4.63 19.29 6.63
CA ALA A 341 -5.09 18.68 5.39
C ALA A 341 -6.17 19.50 4.65
N ALA A 342 -6.82 20.47 5.32
CA ALA A 342 -7.94 21.24 4.78
C ALA A 342 -7.66 21.93 3.44
N PRO A 343 -6.48 22.55 3.20
CA PRO A 343 -6.18 23.15 1.90
C PRO A 343 -6.20 22.14 0.75
N ALA A 344 -5.70 20.91 0.97
CA ALA A 344 -5.72 19.86 -0.04
C ALA A 344 -7.16 19.43 -0.36
N PHE A 345 -8.01 19.25 0.67
CA PHE A 345 -9.42 18.94 0.46
C PHE A 345 -10.16 20.05 -0.28
N TYR A 346 -9.87 21.31 0.03
CA TYR A 346 -10.45 22.45 -0.67
C TYR A 346 -10.08 22.44 -2.16
N VAL A 347 -8.81 22.23 -2.50
CA VAL A 347 -8.36 22.16 -3.90
C VAL A 347 -9.05 21.02 -4.66
N VAL A 348 -9.18 19.85 -4.04
CA VAL A 348 -9.89 18.70 -4.65
C VAL A 348 -11.36 19.02 -4.87
N GLY A 349 -12.05 19.56 -3.86
CA GLY A 349 -13.47 19.93 -3.97
C GLY A 349 -13.73 21.02 -5.02
N PHE A 350 -12.87 22.04 -5.05
CA PHE A 350 -12.91 23.10 -6.07
C PHE A 350 -12.70 22.53 -7.48
N GLY A 351 -11.70 21.67 -7.66
CA GLY A 351 -11.43 21.01 -8.94
C GLY A 351 -12.58 20.11 -9.41
N ALA A 352 -13.20 19.36 -8.50
CA ALA A 352 -14.37 18.53 -8.79
C ALA A 352 -15.56 19.40 -9.24
N ARG A 353 -15.85 20.49 -8.51
CA ARG A 353 -16.91 21.45 -8.87
C ARG A 353 -16.66 22.09 -10.23
N GLN A 354 -15.43 22.52 -10.52
CA GLN A 354 -15.09 23.12 -11.80
C GLN A 354 -15.25 22.12 -12.96
N THR A 355 -14.84 20.87 -12.75
CA THR A 355 -15.00 19.80 -13.74
C THR A 355 -16.47 19.52 -14.00
N TRP A 356 -17.30 19.49 -12.95
CA TRP A 356 -18.75 19.33 -13.05
C TRP A 356 -19.40 20.46 -13.87
N HIS A 357 -19.05 21.72 -13.59
CA HIS A 357 -19.56 22.86 -14.36
C HIS A 357 -19.18 22.78 -15.84
N ARG A 358 -17.94 22.39 -16.17
CA ARG A 358 -17.50 22.20 -17.56
C ARG A 358 -18.26 21.08 -18.28
N ALA A 359 -18.64 20.03 -17.55
CA ALA A 359 -19.42 18.93 -18.10
C ALA A 359 -20.87 19.33 -18.39
N LEU A 360 -21.48 20.19 -17.56
CA LEU A 360 -22.84 20.72 -17.78
C LEU A 360 -22.92 21.78 -18.88
N SER A 361 -21.83 22.51 -19.14
CA SER A 361 -21.78 23.56 -20.17
C SER A 361 -21.55 23.03 -21.59
N LYS A 362 -21.29 21.72 -21.74
CA LYS A 362 -21.17 21.02 -23.02
C LYS A 362 -22.43 20.21 -23.26
#